data_AF-A0A142X629-F1
#
_entry.id   AF-A0A142X629-F1
#
_cell.length_a   1.000
_cell.length_b   1.000
_cell.length_c   1.000
_cell.angle_alpha   90.00
_cell.angle_beta   90.00
_cell.angle_gamma   90.00
#
_symmetry.space_group_name_H-M   'P 1'
#
loop_
_entity.id
_entity.type
_entity.pdbx_description
1 polymer ?
#
loop_
_entity_poly.entity_id
_entity_poly.type
_entity_poly.pdbx_seq_one_letter_code
_entity_poly.pdbx_strand_id
1 'polypeptide(L)'
;MMIGPMLRALRHYLRTPAARSAEQFGDAIEEEIAFHIAARAQELMDRGLPEAEAYRAARQKFGDPSRVAAECHEAALGGLIVWHRLHLAVTASLAAVVGWLCLTLFRTDGHAPSSPLPPGIASMLAHDWTGDVAGQIRDEAGRPLQNAQVLVVVKTWPDHSYFQRAYLAVTTRDGRFLIQDVHPLNERYEVQVAAVANGRVLKSSYHSAAAGELDPVVMELAPSSGLAVQVESEQGTRLPDVEVLPQRRIEAGGTEHLVYFDSAQSLVRRTDDRGRAELPYFRSGDTANFLVRTAQGEWKSHAVKVPDAGEVVTIRTAL
;
A
#
# COMPACT_ATOMS: atom_id res chain seq x y z
N MET A 1 -23.36 7.57 13.09
CA MET A 1 -23.53 8.63 14.12
C MET A 1 -22.41 8.52 15.16
N MET A 2 -21.22 9.07 14.88
CA MET A 2 -19.97 8.89 15.68
C MET A 2 -19.66 10.06 16.64
N ILE A 3 -20.65 10.91 16.94
CA ILE A 3 -20.41 12.16 17.68
C ILE A 3 -20.27 11.91 19.19
N GLY A 4 -20.99 10.92 19.73
CA GLY A 4 -20.99 10.58 21.16
C GLY A 4 -19.67 10.01 21.72
N PRO A 5 -18.96 9.11 21.00
CA PRO A 5 -17.65 8.62 21.41
C PRO A 5 -16.56 9.71 21.38
N MET A 6 -16.53 10.54 20.32
CA MET A 6 -15.55 11.63 20.19
C MET A 6 -15.71 12.70 21.27
N LEU A 7 -16.95 13.11 21.58
CA LEU A 7 -17.21 14.07 22.66
C LEU A 7 -16.79 13.55 24.03
N ARG A 8 -16.95 12.23 24.29
CA ARG A 8 -16.47 11.59 25.52
C ARG A 8 -14.94 11.53 25.58
N ALA A 9 -14.28 11.17 24.47
CA ALA A 9 -12.82 11.15 24.40
C ALA A 9 -12.21 12.55 24.60
N LEU A 10 -12.79 13.58 23.96
CA LEU A 10 -12.37 14.97 24.13
C LEU A 10 -12.57 15.45 25.57
N ARG A 11 -13.72 15.15 26.18
CA ARG A 11 -14.01 15.51 27.58
C ARG A 11 -13.10 14.78 28.57
N HIS A 12 -12.71 13.55 28.25
CA HIS A 12 -11.74 12.79 29.05
C HIS A 12 -10.34 13.38 28.92
N TYR A 13 -9.91 13.69 27.69
CA TYR A 13 -8.62 14.32 27.41
C TYR A 13 -8.47 15.69 28.10
N LEU A 14 -9.51 16.54 28.03
CA LEU A 14 -9.56 17.83 28.71
C LEU A 14 -9.61 17.73 30.25
N ARG A 15 -9.99 16.58 30.79
CA ARG A 15 -10.11 16.33 32.23
C ARG A 15 -8.95 15.54 32.81
N THR A 16 -8.04 15.01 31.99
CA THR A 16 -6.86 14.29 32.48
C THR A 16 -5.95 15.33 33.14
N PRO A 17 -5.77 15.31 34.48
CA PRO A 17 -4.97 16.32 35.15
C PRO A 17 -3.49 16.09 34.79
N ALA A 18 -2.78 17.16 34.43
CA ALA A 18 -1.32 17.13 34.27
C ALA A 18 -0.57 16.58 35.52
N ALA A 19 -1.24 16.54 36.67
CA ALA A 19 -0.76 15.93 37.90
C ALA A 19 -0.49 14.42 37.76
N ARG A 20 -1.26 13.67 36.96
CA ARG A 20 -1.08 12.21 36.83
C ARG A 20 0.19 11.84 36.06
N SER A 21 0.56 12.66 35.08
CA SER A 21 1.86 12.55 34.41
C SER A 21 3.01 12.97 35.34
N ALA A 22 2.81 14.00 36.17
CA ALA A 22 3.83 14.49 37.08
C ALA A 22 4.24 13.46 38.15
N GLU A 23 3.28 12.74 38.73
CA GLU A 23 3.56 11.65 39.68
C GLU A 23 4.37 10.53 39.03
N GLN A 24 3.97 10.06 37.84
CA GLN A 24 4.69 9.03 37.09
C GLN A 24 6.11 9.46 36.68
N PHE A 25 6.33 10.75 36.39
CA PHE A 25 7.66 11.29 36.15
C PHE A 25 8.48 11.42 37.44
N GLY A 26 7.84 11.67 38.59
CA GLY A 26 8.50 11.69 39.90
C GLY A 26 9.08 10.33 40.26
N ASP A 27 8.28 9.28 40.14
CA ASP A 27 8.71 7.90 40.43
C ASP A 27 9.90 7.48 39.56
N ALA A 28 9.88 7.83 38.26
CA ALA A 28 10.98 7.52 37.34
C ALA A 28 12.29 8.26 37.67
N ILE A 29 12.22 9.50 38.17
CA ILE A 29 13.40 10.27 38.59
C ILE A 29 14.01 9.64 39.85
N GLU A 30 13.18 9.21 40.79
CA GLU A 30 13.66 8.55 42.01
C GLU A 30 14.32 7.19 41.71
N GLU A 31 13.76 6.42 40.77
CA GLU A 31 14.35 5.17 40.29
C GLU A 31 15.72 5.37 39.62
N GLU A 32 15.87 6.38 38.75
CA GLU A 32 17.14 6.69 38.07
C GLU A 32 18.22 7.14 39.06
N ILE A 33 17.84 7.95 40.06
CA ILE A 33 18.74 8.37 41.15
C ILE A 33 19.21 7.14 41.95
N ALA A 34 18.30 6.24 42.31
CA ALA A 34 18.63 5.02 43.03
C ALA A 34 19.56 4.11 42.21
N PHE A 35 19.30 3.99 40.91
CA PHE A 35 20.13 3.23 39.97
C PHE A 35 21.56 3.77 39.94
N HIS A 36 21.76 5.08 39.81
CA HIS A 36 23.10 5.68 39.79
C HIS A 36 23.86 5.51 41.11
N ILE A 37 23.17 5.64 42.25
CA ILE A 37 23.79 5.41 43.56
C ILE A 37 24.22 3.94 43.70
N ALA A 38 23.38 2.99 43.29
CA ALA A 38 23.68 1.56 43.33
C ALA A 38 24.83 1.18 42.38
N ALA A 39 24.80 1.66 41.13
CA ALA A 39 25.88 1.44 40.17
C ALA A 39 27.22 1.97 40.70
N ARG A 40 27.21 3.15 41.34
CA ARG A 40 28.42 3.74 41.91
C ARG A 40 28.90 3.01 43.16
N ALA A 41 27.99 2.48 43.98
CA ALA A 41 28.33 1.64 45.11
C ALA A 41 28.99 0.34 44.63
N GLN A 42 28.45 -0.29 43.58
CA GLN A 42 29.03 -1.49 42.98
C GLN A 42 30.47 -1.26 42.50
N GLU A 43 30.74 -0.15 41.79
CA GLU A 43 32.10 0.19 41.38
C GLU A 43 33.09 0.36 42.53
N LEU A 44 32.63 0.82 43.70
CA LEU A 44 33.45 0.95 44.90
C LEU A 44 33.68 -0.40 45.56
N MET A 45 32.67 -1.28 45.55
CA MET A 45 32.80 -2.67 46.00
C MET A 45 33.79 -3.45 45.15
N ASP A 46 33.74 -3.27 43.83
CA ASP A 46 34.68 -3.90 42.89
C ASP A 46 36.14 -3.45 43.14
N ARG A 47 36.32 -2.27 43.75
CA ARG A 47 37.63 -1.74 44.19
C ARG A 47 38.01 -2.18 45.60
N GLY A 48 37.24 -3.08 46.20
CA GLY A 48 37.52 -3.71 47.48
C GLY A 48 36.92 -3.00 48.70
N LEU A 49 36.03 -2.02 48.54
CA LEU A 49 35.31 -1.46 49.69
C LEU A 49 34.22 -2.43 50.16
N PRO A 50 34.03 -2.60 51.49
CA PRO A 50 32.86 -3.28 52.03
C PRO A 50 31.56 -2.57 51.60
N GLU A 51 30.52 -3.35 51.31
CA GLU A 51 29.23 -2.88 50.79
C GLU A 51 28.64 -1.69 51.56
N ALA A 52 28.60 -1.77 52.89
CA ALA A 52 28.04 -0.71 53.73
C ALA A 52 28.82 0.62 53.63
N GLU A 53 30.14 0.56 53.41
CA GLU A 53 30.98 1.74 53.21
C GLU A 53 30.90 2.26 51.78
N ALA A 54 30.79 1.37 50.80
CA ALA A 54 30.61 1.70 49.39
C ALA A 54 29.31 2.48 49.14
N TYR A 55 28.18 2.02 49.69
CA TYR A 55 26.90 2.74 49.59
C TYR A 55 26.93 4.09 50.31
N ARG A 56 27.57 4.17 51.48
CA ARG A 56 27.72 5.44 52.22
C ARG A 56 28.55 6.44 51.41
N ALA A 57 29.66 6.00 50.84
CA ALA A 57 30.53 6.84 50.02
C ALA A 57 29.86 7.25 48.69
N ALA A 58 29.11 6.33 48.05
CA ALA A 58 28.35 6.63 46.84
C ALA A 58 27.28 7.70 47.11
N ARG A 59 26.52 7.58 48.20
CA ARG A 59 25.52 8.58 48.60
C ARG A 59 26.14 9.93 48.98
N GLN A 60 27.25 9.92 49.72
CA GLN A 60 27.97 11.15 50.08
C GLN A 60 28.50 11.89 48.84
N LYS A 61 28.94 11.14 47.81
CA LYS A 61 29.43 11.71 46.56
C LYS A 61 28.29 12.19 45.64
N PHE A 62 27.14 11.52 45.66
CA PHE A 62 25.94 11.92 44.91
C PHE A 62 25.34 13.23 45.43
N GLY A 63 25.47 13.49 46.74
CA GLY A 63 24.95 14.70 47.37
C GLY A 63 23.56 14.46 47.97
N ASP A 64 22.73 15.51 48.00
CA ASP A 64 21.35 15.45 48.52
C ASP A 64 20.39 14.97 47.40
N PRO A 65 19.96 13.70 47.40
CA PRO A 65 19.15 13.16 46.32
C PRO A 65 17.75 13.76 46.30
N SER A 66 17.22 14.16 47.47
CA SER A 66 15.92 14.81 47.58
C SER A 66 15.92 16.19 46.94
N ARG A 67 17.04 16.93 47.06
CA ARG A 67 17.18 18.24 46.41
C ARG A 67 17.25 18.12 44.89
N VAL A 68 18.03 17.15 44.38
CA VAL A 68 18.14 16.90 42.93
C VAL A 68 16.80 16.45 42.35
N ALA A 69 16.08 15.55 43.04
CA ALA A 69 14.74 15.13 42.63
C ALA A 69 13.76 16.32 42.58
N ALA A 70 13.79 17.21 43.58
CA ALA A 70 12.93 18.40 43.61
C ALA A 70 13.23 19.38 42.46
N GLU A 71 14.50 19.65 42.17
CA GLU A 71 14.94 20.52 41.06
C GLU A 71 14.52 19.94 39.70
N CYS A 72 14.69 18.62 39.50
CA CYS A 72 14.24 17.93 38.29
C CYS A 72 12.71 17.92 38.15
N HIS A 73 11.99 17.73 39.26
CA HIS A 73 10.53 17.73 39.27
C HIS A 73 9.97 19.12 38.92
N GLU A 74 10.57 20.20 39.45
CA GLU A 74 10.17 21.58 39.14
C GLU A 74 10.38 21.91 37.66
N ALA A 75 11.53 21.53 37.08
CA ALA A 75 11.81 21.75 35.66
C ALA A 75 10.88 20.94 34.74
N ALA A 76 10.62 19.67 35.09
CA ALA A 76 9.71 18.81 34.32
C ALA A 76 8.27 19.32 34.37
N LEU A 77 7.77 19.69 35.55
CA LEU A 77 6.44 20.27 35.74
C LEU A 77 6.26 21.56 34.94
N GLY A 78 7.26 22.44 34.95
CA GLY A 78 7.23 23.69 34.18
C GLY A 78 7.05 23.44 32.68
N GLY A 79 7.83 22.51 32.11
CA GLY A 79 7.75 22.17 30.69
C GLY A 79 6.44 21.47 30.31
N LEU A 80 5.99 20.51 31.12
CA LEU A 80 4.76 19.74 30.88
C LEU A 80 3.51 20.63 30.92
N ILE A 81 3.42 21.56 31.88
CA ILE A 81 2.28 22.46 31.99
C ILE A 81 2.21 23.42 30.80
N VAL A 82 3.35 23.98 30.39
CA VAL A 82 3.42 24.90 29.24
C VAL A 82 3.06 24.17 27.95
N TRP A 83 3.64 22.99 27.71
CA TRP A 83 3.37 22.20 26.51
C TRP A 83 1.92 21.73 26.43
N HIS A 84 1.36 21.29 27.56
CA HIS A 84 -0.04 20.88 27.62
C HIS A 84 -0.98 22.04 27.33
N ARG A 85 -0.72 23.25 27.88
CA ARG A 85 -1.51 24.45 27.60
C ARG A 85 -1.41 24.90 26.15
N LEU A 86 -0.22 24.84 25.56
CA LEU A 86 -0.01 25.16 24.14
C LEU A 86 -0.76 24.19 23.23
N HIS A 87 -0.64 22.88 23.49
CA HIS A 87 -1.33 21.85 22.73
C HIS A 87 -2.86 22.01 22.80
N LEU A 88 -3.39 22.31 23.99
CA LEU A 88 -4.81 22.62 24.17
C LEU A 88 -5.25 23.84 23.38
N ALA A 89 -4.47 24.92 23.37
CA ALA A 89 -4.78 26.13 22.63
C ALA A 89 -4.82 25.88 21.11
N VAL A 90 -3.85 25.14 20.58
CA VAL A 90 -3.79 24.74 19.16
C VAL A 90 -4.98 23.86 18.80
N THR A 91 -5.27 22.85 19.62
CA THR A 91 -6.39 21.93 19.39
C THR A 91 -7.74 22.66 19.40
N ALA A 92 -7.94 23.58 20.36
CA ALA A 92 -9.15 24.40 20.43
C ALA A 92 -9.29 25.32 19.21
N SER A 93 -8.18 25.92 18.76
CA SER A 93 -8.16 26.77 17.56
C SER A 93 -8.53 25.99 16.30
N LEU A 94 -7.96 24.79 16.13
CA LEU A 94 -8.28 23.91 15.01
C LEU A 94 -9.76 23.49 15.02
N ALA A 95 -10.28 23.11 16.19
CA ALA A 95 -11.69 22.75 16.35
C ALA A 95 -12.62 23.93 16.02
N ALA A 96 -12.26 25.15 16.41
CA ALA A 96 -13.00 26.36 16.05
C ALA A 96 -13.00 26.63 14.55
N VAL A 97 -11.85 26.45 13.86
CA VAL A 97 -11.74 26.59 12.41
C VAL A 97 -12.60 25.56 11.68
N VAL A 98 -12.52 24.29 12.08
CA VAL A 98 -13.35 23.23 11.49
C VAL A 98 -14.83 23.48 11.75
N GLY A 99 -15.20 23.89 12.96
CA GLY A 99 -16.57 24.24 13.31
C GLY A 99 -17.09 25.43 12.49
N TRP A 100 -16.26 26.46 12.31
CA TRP A 100 -16.58 27.61 11.46
C TRP A 100 -16.77 27.19 9.99
N LEU A 101 -15.85 26.40 9.43
CA LEU A 101 -15.95 25.86 8.07
C LEU A 101 -17.24 25.03 7.89
N CYS A 102 -17.53 24.12 8.83
CA CYS A 102 -18.78 23.37 8.80
C CYS A 102 -20.00 24.30 8.83
N LEU A 103 -20.02 25.28 9.74
CA LEU A 103 -21.11 26.25 9.80
C LEU A 103 -21.24 27.09 8.52
N THR A 104 -20.14 27.43 7.84
CA THR A 104 -20.21 28.13 6.55
C THR A 104 -20.77 27.25 5.43
N LEU A 105 -20.46 25.94 5.46
CA LEU A 105 -20.97 24.96 4.51
C LEU A 105 -22.45 24.58 4.78
N PHE A 106 -22.90 24.64 6.04
CA PHE A 106 -24.28 24.31 6.43
C PHE A 106 -25.21 25.52 6.53
N ARG A 107 -24.71 26.76 6.62
CA ARG A 107 -25.53 27.99 6.55
C ARG A 107 -25.87 28.42 5.13
N THR A 108 -25.32 27.75 4.12
CA THR A 108 -25.69 27.95 2.71
C THR A 108 -26.94 27.13 2.38
N ASP A 109 -28.07 27.50 2.98
CA ASP A 109 -29.38 27.07 2.49
C ASP A 109 -29.72 27.87 1.22
N GLY A 110 -29.84 27.17 0.08
CA GLY A 110 -30.69 27.64 -1.02
C GLY A 110 -30.15 27.53 -2.46
N HIS A 111 -28.87 27.26 -2.70
CA HIS A 111 -28.38 26.97 -4.05
C HIS A 111 -27.37 25.83 -3.97
N ALA A 112 -27.71 24.70 -4.58
CA ALA A 112 -26.77 23.60 -4.77
C ALA A 112 -25.47 24.17 -5.36
N PRO A 113 -24.32 24.07 -4.67
CA PRO A 113 -23.09 24.48 -5.30
C PRO A 113 -22.79 23.43 -6.36
N SER A 114 -23.05 23.76 -7.62
CA SER A 114 -22.22 23.31 -8.71
C SER A 114 -20.83 23.89 -8.47
N SER A 115 -20.11 23.38 -7.47
CA SER A 115 -18.67 23.51 -7.47
C SER A 115 -18.24 22.85 -8.77
N PRO A 116 -17.69 23.59 -9.74
CA PRO A 116 -17.17 22.95 -10.93
C PRO A 116 -16.17 21.92 -10.40
N LEU A 117 -16.39 20.66 -10.81
CA LEU A 117 -15.42 19.61 -10.55
C LEU A 117 -14.04 20.15 -10.93
N PRO A 118 -12.96 19.74 -10.24
CA PRO A 118 -11.61 20.11 -10.64
C PRO A 118 -11.48 19.96 -12.16
N PRO A 119 -10.89 20.92 -12.89
CA PRO A 119 -11.00 21.00 -14.35
C PRO A 119 -10.78 19.66 -15.06
N GLY A 120 -9.78 18.88 -14.62
CA GLY A 120 -9.55 17.55 -15.17
C GLY A 120 -10.68 16.52 -14.94
N ILE A 121 -11.36 16.51 -13.79
CA ILE A 121 -12.48 15.59 -13.51
C ILE A 121 -13.73 16.04 -14.26
N ALA A 122 -13.98 17.35 -14.35
CA ALA A 122 -15.05 17.90 -15.17
C ALA A 122 -14.87 17.50 -16.63
N SER A 123 -13.66 17.70 -17.18
CA SER A 123 -13.30 17.29 -18.53
C SER A 123 -13.44 15.78 -18.71
N MET A 124 -12.88 14.96 -17.81
CA MET A 124 -13.01 13.50 -17.85
C MET A 124 -14.47 13.00 -17.92
N LEU A 125 -15.39 13.61 -17.16
CA LEU A 125 -16.81 13.23 -17.13
C LEU A 125 -17.62 13.83 -18.27
N ALA A 126 -17.13 14.91 -18.89
CA ALA A 126 -17.76 15.59 -20.02
C ALA A 126 -17.28 15.08 -21.39
N HIS A 127 -16.22 14.26 -21.46
CA HIS A 127 -15.69 13.79 -22.74
C HIS A 127 -16.47 12.58 -23.28
N ASP A 128 -17.09 12.80 -24.43
CA ASP A 128 -17.66 11.78 -25.32
C ASP A 128 -16.52 11.06 -26.06
N TRP A 129 -15.78 10.20 -25.38
CA TRP A 129 -14.86 9.29 -26.07
C TRP A 129 -15.66 8.38 -26.99
N THR A 130 -15.18 8.21 -28.21
CA THR A 130 -15.89 7.49 -29.29
C THR A 130 -14.98 6.54 -30.05
N GLY A 131 -13.69 6.51 -29.72
CA GLY A 131 -12.73 5.59 -30.30
C GLY A 131 -12.79 4.23 -29.63
N ASP A 132 -12.72 3.20 -30.46
CA ASP A 132 -12.84 1.81 -30.05
C ASP A 132 -11.47 1.14 -29.93
N VAL A 133 -11.33 0.22 -28.97
CA VAL A 133 -10.20 -0.72 -28.95
C VAL A 133 -10.72 -2.09 -29.37
N ALA A 134 -10.32 -2.53 -30.55
CA ALA A 134 -10.70 -3.80 -31.13
C ALA A 134 -9.48 -4.64 -31.52
N GLY A 135 -9.68 -5.94 -31.67
CA GLY A 135 -8.59 -6.81 -32.09
C GLY A 135 -8.95 -8.28 -32.19
N GLN A 136 -7.91 -9.09 -32.40
CA GLN A 136 -8.00 -10.54 -32.48
C GLN A 136 -6.84 -11.21 -31.75
N ILE A 137 -7.17 -12.20 -30.91
CA ILE A 137 -6.20 -13.05 -30.23
C ILE A 137 -6.21 -14.44 -30.89
N ARG A 138 -5.03 -14.94 -31.21
CA ARG A 138 -4.83 -16.23 -31.88
C ARG A 138 -3.66 -17.01 -31.28
N ASP A 139 -3.57 -18.29 -31.62
CA ASP A 139 -2.39 -19.09 -31.31
C ASP A 139 -1.34 -19.04 -32.43
N GLU A 140 -0.17 -19.66 -32.20
CA GLU A 140 0.95 -19.73 -33.17
C GLU A 140 0.58 -20.44 -34.50
N ALA A 141 -0.50 -21.22 -34.53
CA ALA A 141 -1.01 -21.81 -35.77
C ALA A 141 -2.00 -20.88 -36.49
N GLY A 142 -2.19 -19.65 -36.00
CA GLY A 142 -3.13 -18.67 -36.52
C GLY A 142 -4.59 -18.93 -36.15
N ARG A 143 -4.88 -19.91 -35.28
CA ARG A 143 -6.25 -20.25 -34.90
C ARG A 143 -6.78 -19.26 -33.86
N PRO A 144 -8.03 -18.81 -33.97
CA PRO A 144 -8.61 -17.89 -33.01
C PRO A 144 -8.66 -18.50 -31.59
N LEU A 145 -8.33 -17.70 -30.58
CA LEU A 145 -8.43 -18.10 -29.18
C LEU A 145 -9.70 -17.50 -28.57
N GLN A 146 -10.68 -18.36 -28.29
CA GLN A 146 -11.91 -18.01 -27.56
C GLN A 146 -11.62 -17.91 -26.05
N ASN A 147 -12.37 -17.06 -25.35
CA ASN A 147 -12.32 -16.91 -23.89
C ASN A 147 -10.95 -16.44 -23.37
N ALA A 148 -10.13 -15.83 -24.23
CA ALA A 148 -8.95 -15.11 -23.78
C ALA A 148 -9.41 -13.81 -23.11
N GLN A 149 -8.85 -13.49 -21.95
CA GLN A 149 -9.08 -12.21 -21.29
C GLN A 149 -8.15 -11.16 -21.90
N VAL A 150 -8.72 -10.04 -22.28
CA VAL A 150 -8.01 -8.90 -22.85
C VAL A 150 -8.13 -7.74 -21.88
N LEU A 151 -7.00 -7.33 -21.34
CA LEU A 151 -6.83 -6.35 -20.28
C LEU A 151 -6.28 -5.09 -20.95
N VAL A 152 -7.09 -4.05 -21.00
CA VAL A 152 -6.75 -2.82 -21.73
C VAL A 152 -6.59 -1.68 -20.74
N VAL A 153 -5.53 -0.90 -20.89
CA VAL A 153 -5.36 0.35 -20.18
C VAL A 153 -5.22 1.48 -21.19
N VAL A 154 -6.12 2.45 -21.10
CA VAL A 154 -6.09 3.66 -21.93
C VAL A 154 -5.60 4.82 -21.06
N LYS A 155 -4.59 5.53 -21.55
CA LYS A 155 -4.03 6.73 -20.93
C LYS A 155 -4.33 7.93 -21.83
N THR A 156 -4.81 9.00 -21.23
CA THR A 156 -5.13 10.25 -21.93
C THR A 156 -4.60 11.46 -21.16
N TRP A 157 -4.54 12.60 -21.85
CA TRP A 157 -4.06 13.88 -21.28
C TRP A 157 -4.99 15.07 -21.57
N PRO A 158 -6.31 14.96 -21.34
CA PRO A 158 -7.23 16.09 -21.51
C PRO A 158 -6.79 17.26 -20.63
N ASP A 159 -6.74 18.46 -21.21
CA ASP A 159 -6.30 19.68 -20.54
C ASP A 159 -4.96 19.53 -19.78
N HIS A 160 -4.02 18.79 -20.38
CA HIS A 160 -2.70 18.48 -19.80
C HIS A 160 -2.71 17.65 -18.50
N SER A 161 -3.86 17.09 -18.12
CA SER A 161 -4.01 16.27 -16.92
C SER A 161 -4.00 14.79 -17.27
N TYR A 162 -3.16 14.01 -16.58
CA TYR A 162 -3.06 12.56 -16.82
C TYR A 162 -4.28 11.80 -16.30
N PHE A 163 -4.85 10.94 -17.15
CA PHE A 163 -5.88 9.98 -16.77
C PHE A 163 -5.52 8.59 -17.25
N GLN A 164 -5.94 7.59 -16.46
CA GLN A 164 -5.81 6.18 -16.79
C GLN A 164 -7.14 5.49 -16.53
N ARG A 165 -7.64 4.73 -17.50
CA ARG A 165 -8.81 3.85 -17.34
C ARG A 165 -8.45 2.42 -17.73
N ALA A 166 -8.92 1.48 -16.92
CA ALA A 166 -8.76 0.06 -17.15
C ALA A 166 -10.06 -0.55 -17.66
N TYR A 167 -9.95 -1.42 -18.65
CA TYR A 167 -11.05 -2.15 -19.26
C TYR A 167 -10.71 -3.64 -19.34
N LEU A 168 -11.75 -4.45 -19.37
CA LEU A 168 -11.65 -5.90 -19.53
C LEU A 168 -12.61 -6.32 -20.63
N ALA A 169 -12.11 -7.14 -21.55
CA ALA A 169 -12.91 -7.85 -22.53
C ALA A 169 -12.56 -9.33 -22.54
N VAL A 170 -13.47 -10.13 -23.11
CA VAL A 170 -13.25 -11.55 -23.34
C VAL A 170 -13.45 -11.82 -24.82
N THR A 171 -12.56 -12.59 -25.43
CA THR A 171 -12.64 -12.88 -26.86
C THR A 171 -13.80 -13.81 -27.19
N THR A 172 -14.45 -13.52 -28.32
CA THR A 172 -15.50 -14.36 -28.92
C THR A 172 -14.91 -15.66 -29.49
N ARG A 173 -15.78 -16.53 -30.02
CA ARG A 173 -15.38 -17.78 -30.71
C ARG A 173 -14.39 -17.56 -31.86
N ASP A 174 -14.45 -16.38 -32.49
CA ASP A 174 -13.59 -15.99 -33.62
C ASP A 174 -12.30 -15.29 -33.13
N GLY A 175 -12.03 -15.34 -31.82
CA GLY A 175 -10.87 -14.75 -31.18
C GLY A 175 -10.92 -13.22 -31.11
N ARG A 176 -12.05 -12.60 -31.46
CA ARG A 176 -12.19 -11.15 -31.55
C ARG A 176 -12.64 -10.53 -30.24
N PHE A 177 -12.21 -9.31 -29.96
CA PHE A 177 -12.72 -8.49 -28.87
C PHE A 177 -12.99 -7.06 -29.37
N LEU A 178 -13.87 -6.36 -28.65
CA LEU A 178 -14.23 -4.97 -28.90
C LEU A 178 -14.53 -4.30 -27.56
N ILE A 179 -13.96 -3.13 -27.33
CA ILE A 179 -14.29 -2.24 -26.22
C ILE A 179 -14.60 -0.88 -26.84
N GLN A 180 -15.84 -0.43 -26.68
CA GLN A 180 -16.34 0.74 -27.39
C GLN A 180 -16.12 2.01 -26.58
N ASP A 181 -15.96 3.14 -27.28
CA ASP A 181 -16.02 4.48 -26.66
C ASP A 181 -14.99 4.69 -25.54
N VAL A 182 -13.78 4.17 -25.72
CA VAL A 182 -12.77 4.09 -24.65
C VAL A 182 -11.61 5.05 -24.78
N HIS A 183 -11.43 5.65 -25.95
CA HIS A 183 -10.38 6.65 -26.18
C HIS A 183 -10.89 7.80 -27.07
N PRO A 184 -10.24 8.96 -26.99
CA PRO A 184 -10.55 10.09 -27.85
C PRO A 184 -9.97 9.90 -29.27
N LEU A 185 -10.64 10.50 -30.26
CA LEU A 185 -10.20 10.46 -31.67
C LEU A 185 -9.43 11.71 -32.09
N ASN A 186 -9.51 12.79 -31.34
CA ASN A 186 -9.00 14.13 -31.72
C ASN A 186 -7.86 14.62 -30.83
N GLU A 187 -7.39 13.81 -29.89
CA GLU A 187 -6.28 14.12 -29.00
C GLU A 187 -5.38 12.90 -28.78
N ARG A 188 -4.25 13.14 -28.11
CA ARG A 188 -3.27 12.09 -27.83
C ARG A 188 -3.82 11.09 -26.84
N TYR A 189 -3.60 9.82 -27.13
CA TYR A 189 -3.84 8.71 -26.21
C TYR A 189 -2.77 7.63 -26.33
N GLU A 190 -2.68 6.80 -25.31
CA GLU A 190 -1.86 5.59 -25.31
C GLU A 190 -2.67 4.41 -24.83
N VAL A 191 -2.54 3.28 -25.52
CA VAL A 191 -3.26 2.05 -25.21
C VAL A 191 -2.25 0.95 -24.95
N GLN A 192 -2.27 0.40 -23.74
CA GLN A 192 -1.67 -0.89 -23.47
C GLN A 192 -2.74 -1.97 -23.57
N VAL A 193 -2.44 -3.02 -24.32
CA VAL A 193 -3.30 -4.20 -24.44
C VAL A 193 -2.49 -5.40 -23.98
N ALA A 194 -2.99 -6.13 -22.99
CA ALA A 194 -2.47 -7.42 -22.57
C ALA A 194 -3.50 -8.52 -22.79
N ALA A 195 -3.06 -9.69 -23.23
CA ALA A 195 -3.89 -10.84 -23.44
C ALA A 195 -3.37 -12.04 -22.66
N VAL A 196 -4.28 -12.72 -21.96
CA VAL A 196 -4.03 -13.95 -21.22
C VAL A 196 -5.09 -14.99 -21.55
N ALA A 197 -4.67 -16.25 -21.64
CA ALA A 197 -5.56 -17.38 -21.82
C ALA A 197 -4.98 -18.59 -21.09
N ASN A 198 -5.84 -19.52 -20.68
CA ASN A 198 -5.38 -20.74 -20.01
C ASN A 198 -4.44 -21.52 -20.93
N GLY A 199 -3.28 -21.94 -20.39
CA GLY A 199 -2.28 -22.69 -21.15
C GLY A 199 -1.51 -21.84 -22.17
N ARG A 200 -1.60 -20.51 -22.10
CA ARG A 200 -0.96 -19.59 -23.04
C ARG A 200 -0.20 -18.49 -22.32
N VAL A 201 0.93 -18.09 -22.88
CA VAL A 201 1.83 -17.11 -22.25
C VAL A 201 1.22 -15.68 -22.28
N LEU A 202 1.38 -14.91 -21.19
CA LEU A 202 0.90 -13.52 -21.05
C LEU A 202 1.61 -12.56 -22.00
N LYS A 203 0.94 -12.04 -23.02
CA LYS A 203 1.55 -11.10 -23.98
C LYS A 203 0.92 -9.73 -23.85
N SER A 204 1.70 -8.69 -24.09
CA SER A 204 1.20 -7.32 -24.17
C SER A 204 1.86 -6.52 -25.28
N SER A 205 1.15 -5.50 -25.76
CA SER A 205 1.62 -4.51 -26.73
C SER A 205 1.27 -3.10 -26.26
N TYR A 206 2.08 -2.12 -26.66
CA TYR A 206 1.87 -0.70 -26.37
C TYR A 206 1.66 0.07 -27.67
N HIS A 207 0.63 0.91 -27.70
CA HIS A 207 0.26 1.73 -28.85
C HIS A 207 0.14 3.18 -28.40
N SER A 208 0.69 4.09 -29.18
CA SER A 208 0.64 5.53 -28.93
C SER A 208 0.15 6.23 -30.18
N ALA A 209 -0.83 7.11 -30.04
CA ALA A 209 -1.39 7.87 -31.15
C ALA A 209 -1.54 9.33 -30.74
N ALA A 210 -1.22 10.24 -31.66
CA ALA A 210 -1.42 11.67 -31.46
C ALA A 210 -2.89 12.08 -31.66
N ALA A 211 -3.60 11.34 -32.51
CA ALA A 211 -5.03 11.42 -32.80
C ALA A 211 -5.43 10.22 -33.68
N GLY A 212 -6.73 10.01 -33.88
CA GLY A 212 -7.31 9.02 -34.79
C GLY A 212 -7.70 7.70 -34.14
N GLU A 213 -8.21 6.79 -34.97
CA GLU A 213 -8.56 5.42 -34.57
C GLU A 213 -7.32 4.59 -34.26
N LEU A 214 -7.48 3.63 -33.35
CA LEU A 214 -6.45 2.62 -33.11
C LEU A 214 -6.58 1.49 -34.13
N ASP A 215 -5.48 1.16 -34.82
CA ASP A 215 -5.46 -0.02 -35.69
C ASP A 215 -5.81 -1.30 -34.90
N PRO A 216 -6.60 -2.23 -35.48
CA PRO A 216 -6.98 -3.45 -34.78
C PRO A 216 -5.77 -4.24 -34.26
N VAL A 217 -5.77 -4.52 -32.95
CA VAL A 217 -4.66 -5.20 -32.30
C VAL A 217 -4.72 -6.70 -32.58
N VAL A 218 -3.66 -7.24 -33.19
CA VAL A 218 -3.53 -8.68 -33.40
C VAL A 218 -2.43 -9.22 -32.50
N MET A 219 -2.78 -10.18 -31.63
CA MET A 219 -1.82 -10.83 -30.74
C MET A 219 -1.83 -12.34 -30.90
N GLU A 220 -0.63 -12.89 -31.01
CA GLU A 220 -0.39 -14.32 -31.05
C GLU A 220 0.16 -14.81 -29.70
N LEU A 221 -0.55 -15.74 -29.07
CA LEU A 221 -0.18 -16.31 -27.78
C LEU A 221 0.37 -17.73 -27.93
N ALA A 222 1.61 -17.88 -27.51
CA ALA A 222 2.29 -19.16 -27.53
C ALA A 222 1.88 -20.07 -26.35
N PRO A 223 2.13 -21.39 -26.42
CA PRO A 223 1.90 -22.30 -25.30
C PRO A 223 2.71 -21.93 -24.06
N SER A 224 2.08 -22.01 -22.88
CA SER A 224 2.71 -21.86 -21.57
C SER A 224 3.12 -23.21 -20.99
N SER A 225 4.19 -23.26 -20.21
CA SER A 225 4.46 -24.40 -19.30
C SER A 225 3.80 -24.21 -17.93
N GLY A 226 3.37 -22.99 -17.60
CA GLY A 226 2.80 -22.65 -16.30
C GLY A 226 3.86 -22.45 -15.22
N LEU A 227 3.46 -21.82 -14.12
CA LEU A 227 4.27 -21.63 -12.94
C LEU A 227 3.45 -21.99 -11.70
N ALA A 228 3.88 -23.01 -10.99
CA ALA A 228 3.33 -23.36 -9.68
C ALA A 228 4.11 -22.62 -8.59
N VAL A 229 3.40 -21.87 -7.76
CA VAL A 229 3.98 -21.14 -6.61
C VAL A 229 3.46 -21.75 -5.32
N GLN A 230 4.35 -22.06 -4.37
CA GLN A 230 3.99 -22.42 -3.00
C GLN A 230 4.37 -21.26 -2.06
N VAL A 231 3.40 -20.74 -1.32
CA VAL A 231 3.62 -19.66 -0.36
C VAL A 231 3.72 -20.22 1.05
N GLU A 232 4.78 -19.84 1.73
CA GLU A 232 5.09 -20.23 3.11
C GLU A 232 5.33 -19.00 3.99
N SER A 233 5.11 -19.15 5.30
CA SER A 233 5.60 -18.20 6.29
C SER A 233 7.12 -18.26 6.38
N GLU A 234 7.73 -17.29 7.06
CA GLU A 234 9.18 -17.31 7.35
C GLU A 234 9.62 -18.57 8.12
N GLN A 235 8.69 -19.18 8.87
CA GLN A 235 8.91 -20.40 9.64
C GLN A 235 8.72 -21.69 8.81
N GLY A 236 8.37 -21.56 7.51
CA GLY A 236 8.14 -22.69 6.59
C GLY A 236 6.73 -23.25 6.64
N THR A 237 5.78 -22.60 7.33
CA THR A 237 4.38 -23.04 7.37
C THR A 237 3.69 -22.64 6.07
N ARG A 238 3.09 -23.61 5.36
CA ARG A 238 2.32 -23.33 4.13
C ARG A 238 1.11 -22.45 4.44
N LEU A 239 0.88 -21.45 3.58
CA LEU A 239 -0.15 -20.43 3.78
C LEU A 239 -1.29 -20.57 2.76
N PRO A 240 -2.48 -21.04 3.17
CA PRO A 240 -3.66 -21.06 2.32
C PRO A 240 -4.30 -19.67 2.19
N ASP A 241 -5.16 -19.49 1.19
CA ASP A 241 -5.93 -18.26 0.91
C ASP A 241 -5.06 -16.99 0.76
N VAL A 242 -3.80 -17.15 0.35
CA VAL A 242 -2.92 -16.05 -0.04
C VAL A 242 -3.20 -15.68 -1.48
N GLU A 243 -3.36 -14.38 -1.74
CA GLU A 243 -3.60 -13.88 -3.08
C GLU A 243 -2.31 -13.73 -3.87
N VAL A 244 -2.30 -14.23 -5.10
CA VAL A 244 -1.18 -14.20 -6.04
C VAL A 244 -1.67 -13.59 -7.35
N LEU A 245 -0.99 -12.54 -7.81
CA LEU A 245 -1.38 -11.77 -8.98
C LEU A 245 -0.22 -11.70 -9.99
N PRO A 246 -0.32 -12.33 -11.17
CA PRO A 246 0.69 -12.18 -12.22
C PRO A 246 0.74 -10.72 -12.69
N GLN A 247 1.95 -10.16 -12.80
CA GLN A 247 2.14 -8.76 -13.15
C GLN A 247 2.97 -8.59 -14.43
N ARG A 248 4.10 -9.29 -14.56
CA ARG A 248 5.04 -9.10 -15.69
C ARG A 248 5.69 -10.42 -16.08
N ARG A 249 5.85 -10.63 -17.38
CA ARG A 249 6.66 -11.70 -17.99
C ARG A 249 7.80 -11.05 -18.76
N ILE A 250 9.02 -11.51 -18.55
CA ILE A 250 10.18 -11.14 -19.36
C ILE A 250 10.65 -12.39 -20.07
N GLU A 251 10.61 -12.39 -21.39
CA GLU A 251 11.09 -13.50 -22.20
C GLU A 251 12.59 -13.72 -21.99
N ALA A 252 13.09 -14.93 -22.27
CA ALA A 252 14.52 -15.21 -22.24
C ALA A 252 15.36 -14.25 -23.12
N GLY A 253 14.77 -13.72 -24.20
CA GLY A 253 15.38 -12.71 -25.07
C GLY A 253 15.29 -11.27 -24.57
N GLY A 254 14.66 -11.03 -23.41
CA GLY A 254 14.53 -9.71 -22.79
C GLY A 254 13.28 -8.92 -23.16
N THR A 255 12.45 -9.42 -24.08
CA THR A 255 11.16 -8.77 -24.40
C THR A 255 10.22 -8.84 -23.20
N GLU A 256 9.60 -7.71 -22.88
CA GLU A 256 8.76 -7.57 -21.70
C GLU A 256 7.28 -7.51 -22.04
N HIS A 257 6.49 -8.16 -21.19
CA HIS A 257 5.04 -8.08 -21.21
C HIS A 257 4.52 -7.80 -19.81
N LEU A 258 3.56 -6.90 -19.72
CA LEU A 258 3.04 -6.37 -18.47
C LEU A 258 1.52 -6.50 -18.46
N VAL A 259 0.95 -6.68 -17.27
CA VAL A 259 -0.46 -6.36 -16.99
C VAL A 259 -0.46 -5.29 -15.91
N TYR A 260 -1.21 -4.21 -16.14
CA TYR A 260 -1.40 -3.16 -15.15
C TYR A 260 -2.31 -3.64 -14.02
N PHE A 261 -1.96 -3.29 -12.78
CA PHE A 261 -2.67 -3.72 -11.58
C PHE A 261 -4.18 -3.42 -11.62
N ASP A 262 -4.55 -2.27 -12.17
CA ASP A 262 -5.94 -1.80 -12.25
C ASP A 262 -6.82 -2.68 -13.15
N SER A 263 -6.25 -3.28 -14.20
CA SER A 263 -6.97 -4.23 -15.06
C SER A 263 -6.81 -5.68 -14.57
N ALA A 264 -5.75 -5.99 -13.83
CA ALA A 264 -5.34 -7.37 -13.50
C ALA A 264 -6.21 -8.08 -12.44
N GLN A 265 -7.20 -7.43 -11.83
CA GLN A 265 -7.93 -8.00 -10.68
C GLN A 265 -8.57 -9.38 -10.98
N SER A 266 -9.02 -9.62 -12.22
CA SER A 266 -9.57 -10.91 -12.65
C SER A 266 -8.54 -12.04 -12.71
N LEU A 267 -7.25 -11.71 -12.66
CA LEU A 267 -6.14 -12.66 -12.70
C LEU A 267 -5.68 -13.11 -11.31
N VAL A 268 -6.22 -12.52 -10.23
CA VAL A 268 -5.89 -12.94 -8.87
C VAL A 268 -6.22 -14.42 -8.71
N ARG A 269 -5.26 -15.15 -8.15
CA ARG A 269 -5.39 -16.54 -7.74
C ARG A 269 -5.19 -16.62 -6.23
N ARG A 270 -5.82 -17.61 -5.61
CA ARG A 270 -5.66 -17.88 -4.18
C ARG A 270 -4.95 -19.19 -3.99
N THR A 271 -4.06 -19.25 -3.01
CA THR A 271 -3.39 -20.49 -2.66
C THR A 271 -4.39 -21.48 -2.06
N ASP A 272 -4.23 -22.75 -2.42
CA ASP A 272 -5.02 -23.86 -1.87
C ASP A 272 -4.62 -24.22 -0.43
N ASP A 273 -5.17 -25.31 0.11
CA ASP A 273 -4.87 -25.85 1.43
C ASP A 273 -3.39 -26.28 1.61
N ARG A 274 -2.66 -26.45 0.51
CA ARG A 274 -1.22 -26.74 0.48
C ARG A 274 -0.40 -25.48 0.27
N GLY A 275 -1.02 -24.30 0.29
CA GLY A 275 -0.37 -23.03 0.04
C GLY A 275 0.05 -22.85 -1.42
N ARG A 276 -0.56 -23.56 -2.38
CA ARG A 276 -0.17 -23.53 -3.80
C ARG A 276 -1.13 -22.76 -4.67
N ALA A 277 -0.58 -21.97 -5.60
CA ALA A 277 -1.31 -21.28 -6.65
C ALA A 277 -0.66 -21.53 -8.02
N GLU A 278 -1.49 -21.82 -9.02
CA GLU A 278 -1.06 -22.03 -10.40
C GLU A 278 -1.21 -20.75 -11.21
N LEU A 279 -0.12 -20.37 -11.90
CA LEU A 279 -0.04 -19.22 -12.79
C LEU A 279 0.19 -19.72 -14.23
N PRO A 280 -0.87 -19.93 -15.03
CA PRO A 280 -0.78 -20.63 -16.31
C PRO A 280 -0.30 -19.73 -17.47
N TYR A 281 0.41 -18.64 -17.18
CA TYR A 281 0.71 -17.58 -18.15
C TYR A 281 2.19 -17.39 -18.46
N PHE A 282 3.01 -18.34 -18.03
CA PHE A 282 4.47 -18.26 -18.11
C PHE A 282 5.07 -19.46 -18.85
N ARG A 283 6.24 -19.24 -19.46
CA ARG A 283 7.02 -20.29 -20.13
C ARG A 283 8.34 -20.49 -19.40
N SER A 284 8.80 -21.73 -19.34
CA SER A 284 10.07 -22.12 -18.75
C SER A 284 11.22 -21.33 -19.36
N GLY A 285 12.11 -20.81 -18.51
CA GLY A 285 13.20 -19.94 -18.90
C GLY A 285 12.89 -18.44 -18.86
N ASP A 286 11.62 -18.03 -18.90
CA ASP A 286 11.21 -16.64 -18.71
C ASP A 286 11.46 -16.16 -17.26
N THR A 287 11.43 -14.85 -17.04
CA THR A 287 11.28 -14.29 -15.70
C THR A 287 9.82 -13.91 -15.45
N ALA A 288 9.22 -14.54 -14.45
CA ALA A 288 7.88 -14.20 -13.98
C ALA A 288 7.98 -13.21 -12.82
N ASN A 289 7.21 -12.13 -12.89
CA ASN A 289 6.96 -11.25 -11.75
C ASN A 289 5.49 -11.32 -11.38
N PHE A 290 5.23 -11.46 -10.09
CA PHE A 290 3.89 -11.54 -9.53
C PHE A 290 3.87 -10.89 -8.15
N LEU A 291 2.68 -10.42 -7.75
CA LEU A 291 2.44 -9.85 -6.44
C LEU A 291 1.82 -10.92 -5.53
N VAL A 292 2.18 -10.90 -4.26
CA VAL A 292 1.65 -11.79 -3.22
C VAL A 292 1.07 -10.93 -2.09
N ARG A 293 -0.12 -11.27 -1.60
CA ARG A 293 -0.77 -10.59 -0.47
C ARG A 293 -1.42 -11.58 0.49
N THR A 294 -1.03 -11.50 1.76
CA THR A 294 -1.73 -12.18 2.87
C THR A 294 -2.95 -11.38 3.30
N ALA A 295 -3.87 -11.97 4.07
CA ALA A 295 -5.12 -11.31 4.48
C ALA A 295 -4.92 -9.97 5.24
N GLN A 296 -3.77 -9.78 5.90
CA GLN A 296 -3.45 -8.59 6.69
C GLN A 296 -2.30 -7.76 6.10
N GLY A 297 -1.70 -8.23 5.00
CA GLY A 297 -0.49 -7.64 4.43
C GLY A 297 -0.74 -6.73 3.23
N GLU A 298 0.30 -5.98 2.86
CA GLU A 298 0.36 -5.28 1.58
C GLU A 298 0.80 -6.21 0.45
N TRP A 299 0.55 -5.81 -0.80
CA TRP A 299 1.08 -6.52 -1.97
C TRP A 299 2.61 -6.44 -2.02
N LYS A 300 3.27 -7.60 -2.03
CA LYS A 300 4.73 -7.72 -2.18
C LYS A 300 5.08 -8.29 -3.54
N SER A 301 6.06 -7.70 -4.22
CA SER A 301 6.51 -8.14 -5.53
C SER A 301 7.58 -9.22 -5.42
N HIS A 302 7.45 -10.26 -6.23
CA HIS A 302 8.39 -11.36 -6.35
C HIS A 302 8.75 -11.56 -7.82
N ALA A 303 10.03 -11.81 -8.09
CA ALA A 303 10.56 -12.12 -9.42
C ALA A 303 11.28 -13.47 -9.36
N VAL A 304 10.92 -14.39 -10.25
CA VAL A 304 11.50 -15.74 -10.29
C VAL A 304 11.78 -16.14 -11.74
N LYS A 305 12.84 -16.93 -11.93
CA LYS A 305 13.02 -17.66 -13.18
C LYS A 305 11.98 -18.78 -13.21
N VAL A 306 11.22 -18.88 -14.30
CA VAL A 306 10.21 -19.92 -14.47
C VAL A 306 10.96 -21.24 -14.70
N PRO A 307 10.78 -22.24 -13.82
CA PRO A 307 11.47 -23.52 -13.93
C PRO A 307 10.87 -24.39 -15.05
N ASP A 308 11.41 -25.58 -15.21
CA ASP A 308 10.81 -26.58 -16.10
C ASP A 308 9.42 -27.03 -15.60
N ALA A 309 8.60 -27.52 -16.51
CA ALA A 309 7.20 -27.84 -16.22
C ALA A 309 7.09 -28.88 -15.09
N GLY A 310 6.25 -28.57 -14.08
CA GLY A 310 6.00 -29.45 -12.93
C GLY A 310 6.83 -29.13 -11.68
N GLU A 311 7.82 -28.24 -11.77
CA GLU A 311 8.53 -27.72 -10.60
C GLU A 311 7.73 -26.63 -9.88
N VAL A 312 7.88 -26.58 -8.55
CA VAL A 312 7.18 -25.63 -7.67
C VAL A 312 8.16 -24.65 -7.09
N VAL A 313 7.91 -23.35 -7.28
CA VAL A 313 8.72 -22.28 -6.70
C VAL A 313 8.17 -21.92 -5.33
N THR A 314 9.02 -22.00 -4.30
CA THR A 314 8.63 -21.64 -2.94
C THR A 314 8.94 -20.18 -2.65
N ILE A 315 7.94 -19.44 -2.18
CA ILE A 315 8.03 -18.05 -1.76
C ILE A 315 7.77 -17.95 -0.27
N ARG A 316 8.66 -17.29 0.46
CA ARG A 316 8.48 -17.00 1.88
C ARG A 316 8.01 -15.57 2.07
N THR A 317 6.97 -15.38 2.87
CA THR A 317 6.45 -14.07 3.26
C THR A 317 6.27 -13.97 4.76
N ALA A 318 6.51 -12.78 5.31
CA ALA A 318 6.04 -12.41 6.64
C ALA A 318 4.50 -12.37 6.66
N LEU A 319 3.92 -12.78 7.79
CA LEU A 319 2.49 -12.71 8.07
C LEU A 319 2.08 -11.27 8.42
#